data_AF-A0A8T6WCN0-F1
#
_entry.id   AF-A0A8T6WCN0-F1
#
_cell.length_a   1.000
_cell.length_b   1.000
_cell.length_c   1.000
_cell.angle_alpha   90.00
_cell.angle_beta   90.00
_cell.angle_gamma   90.00
#
_symmetry.space_group_name_H-M   'P 1'
#
loop_
_entity.id
_entity.type
_entity.pdbx_description
1 polymer ?
#
loop_
_entity_poly.entity_id
_entity_poly.type
_entity_poly.pdbx_seq_one_letter_code
_entity_poly.pdbx_strand_id
1 'polypeptide(L)' 'MQITKGLVFDLLGDYAHFRKAEATTSPLTYAIPSGTVLAGIIGTILGLERDSYYNQFSRENVR' A
#
# COMPACT_ATOMS: atom_id res chain seq x y z
N MET A 1 -21.12 -2.67 -6.21
CA MET A 1 -19.92 -2.37 -7.04
C MET A 1 -19.60 -3.63 -7.82
N GLN A 2 -19.72 -3.61 -9.15
CA GLN A 2 -19.37 -4.77 -9.97
C GLN A 2 -17.91 -4.63 -10.39
N ILE A 3 -17.03 -5.52 -9.92
CA ILE A 3 -15.63 -5.56 -10.34
C ILE A 3 -15.59 -6.28 -11.70
N THR A 4 -15.41 -5.51 -12.77
CA THR A 4 -15.35 -6.03 -14.14
C THR A 4 -13.96 -6.49 -14.54
N LYS A 5 -12.91 -5.95 -13.93
CA LYS A 5 -11.50 -6.32 -14.15
C LYS A 5 -10.72 -6.18 -12.85
N GLY A 6 -9.81 -7.11 -12.59
CA GLY A 6 -8.95 -7.12 -11.42
C GLY A 6 -7.57 -7.65 -11.76
N LEU A 7 -6.56 -7.23 -10.99
CA LEU A 7 -5.20 -7.73 -11.06
C LEU A 7 -4.85 -8.36 -9.71
N VAL A 8 -4.23 -9.54 -9.75
CA VAL A 8 -3.90 -10.33 -8.55
C VAL A 8 -2.40 -10.47 -8.48
N PHE A 9 -1.84 -10.27 -7.29
CA PHE A 9 -0.42 -10.37 -7.01
C PHE A 9 -0.21 -11.28 -5.80
N ASP A 10 0.78 -12.15 -5.87
CA ASP A 10 1.28 -12.89 -4.71
C ASP A 10 2.41 -12.07 -4.06
N LEU A 11 2.18 -11.64 -2.82
CA LEU A 11 3.17 -10.95 -1.99
C LEU A 11 3.79 -11.95 -1.03
N LEU A 12 5.08 -12.22 -1.20
CA LEU A 12 5.83 -13.24 -0.46
C LEU A 12 7.05 -12.60 0.22
N GLY A 13 7.33 -13.03 1.44
CA GLY A 13 8.52 -12.65 2.20
C GLY A 13 8.52 -13.31 3.56
N ASP A 14 9.71 -13.64 4.07
CA ASP A 14 9.87 -14.27 5.39
C ASP A 14 9.40 -13.35 6.52
N TYR A 15 9.45 -12.04 6.28
CA TYR A 15 9.05 -11.00 7.22
C TYR A 15 8.32 -9.87 6.49
N ALA A 16 7.32 -9.31 7.16
CA ALA A 16 6.67 -8.08 6.75
C ALA A 16 6.42 -7.19 7.97
N HIS A 17 6.62 -5.89 7.81
CA HIS A 17 6.36 -4.92 8.86
C HIS A 17 5.55 -3.73 8.31
N PHE A 18 4.28 -3.67 8.70
CA PHE A 18 3.34 -2.60 8.35
C PHE A 18 3.16 -1.69 9.56
N ARG A 19 4.08 -0.74 9.74
CA ARG A 19 4.15 0.10 10.95
C ARG A 19 2.80 0.73 11.30
N LYS A 20 2.36 0.55 12.55
CA LYS A 20 1.20 1.27 13.10
C LYS A 20 1.54 2.74 13.35
N ALA A 21 0.69 3.64 12.85
CA ALA A 21 0.92 5.08 12.97
C ALA A 21 0.83 5.56 14.42
N GLU A 22 -0.05 4.94 15.22
CA GLU A 22 -0.26 5.22 16.63
C GLU A 22 0.85 4.71 17.56
N ALA A 23 1.74 3.84 17.07
CA ALA A 23 2.76 3.22 17.91
C ALA A 23 4.01 4.12 18.01
N THR A 24 4.25 4.66 19.20
CA THR A 24 5.35 5.60 19.49
C THR A 24 6.64 4.92 19.93
N THR A 25 6.54 3.88 20.77
CA THR A 25 7.71 3.25 21.41
C THR A 25 7.93 1.79 21.00
N SER A 26 6.87 1.08 20.62
CA SER A 26 6.95 -0.32 20.17
C SER A 26 6.75 -0.40 18.65
N PRO A 27 7.55 -1.18 17.90
CA PRO A 27 7.36 -1.38 16.47
C PRO A 27 6.20 -2.34 16.22
N LEU A 28 4.97 -1.86 16.44
CA LEU A 28 3.77 -2.63 16.18
C LEU A 28 3.48 -2.66 14.67
N THR A 29 3.06 -3.82 14.18
CA THR A 29 2.63 -4.01 12.79
C THR A 29 1.11 -4.17 12.70
N TYR A 30 0.49 -3.60 11.67
CA TYR A 30 -0.84 -4.04 11.25
C TYR A 30 -0.76 -5.47 10.72
N ALA A 31 -1.89 -6.20 10.78
CA ALA A 31 -1.98 -7.58 10.27
C ALA A 31 -2.13 -7.63 8.74
N ILE A 32 -2.62 -6.54 8.14
CA ILE A 32 -2.85 -6.40 6.70
C ILE A 32 -2.14 -5.11 6.27
N PRO A 33 -1.49 -5.06 5.08
CA PRO A 33 -0.91 -3.83 4.57
C PRO A 33 -1.96 -2.72 4.49
N SER A 34 -1.60 -1.53 4.98
CA SER A 34 -2.47 -0.35 4.86
C SER A 34 -2.55 0.12 3.41
N GLY A 35 -3.55 0.96 3.10
CA GLY A 35 -3.68 1.56 1.76
C GLY A 35 -2.42 2.32 1.31
N THR A 36 -1.71 2.97 2.24
CA THR A 36 -0.44 3.65 1.96
C THR A 36 0.69 2.67 1.60
N VAL A 37 0.73 1.50 2.25
CA VAL A 37 1.68 0.42 1.90
C VAL A 37 1.39 -0.11 0.51
N LEU A 38 0.12 -0.37 0.19
CA LEU A 38 -0.28 -0.85 -1.15
C LEU A 38 0.05 0.18 -2.24
N ALA A 39 -0.23 1.47 -2.01
CA ALA A 39 0.14 2.54 -2.94
C ALA A 39 1.65 2.60 -3.19
N GLY A 40 2.47 2.43 -2.14
CA GLY A 40 3.92 2.36 -2.27
C GLY A 40 4.40 1.13 -3.05
N ILE A 41 3.84 -0.05 -2.77
CA ILE A 41 4.15 -1.29 -3.50
C ILE A 41 3.82 -1.13 -4.99
N ILE A 42 2.60 -0.66 -5.31
CA ILE A 42 2.17 -0.47 -6.70
C ILE A 42 3.00 0.62 -7.38
N GLY A 43 3.24 1.76 -6.71
CA GLY A 43 4.08 2.84 -7.24
C GLY A 43 5.50 2.37 -7.56
N THR A 44 6.07 1.49 -6.72
CA THR A 44 7.38 0.88 -6.97
C THR A 44 7.35 -0.04 -8.20
N ILE A 45 6.33 -0.90 -8.32
CA ILE A 45 6.14 -1.76 -9.50
C ILE A 45 6.05 -0.93 -10.79
N LEU A 46 5.42 0.24 -10.72
CA LEU A 46 5.30 1.18 -11.84
C LEU A 46 6.56 2.02 -12.09
N GLY A 47 7.59 1.92 -11.24
CA GLY A 47 8.83 2.69 -11.36
C GLY A 47 8.66 4.18 -11.02
N LEU A 48 7.68 4.53 -10.18
CA LEU A 48 7.40 5.91 -9.79
C LEU A 48 8.37 6.38 -8.70
N GLU A 49 8.82 7.62 -8.81
CA GLU A 49 9.70 8.23 -7.81
C GLU A 49 8.95 8.49 -6.50
N ARG A 50 9.71 8.58 -5.40
CA ARG A 50 9.17 8.97 -4.09
C ARG A 50 8.40 10.29 -4.21
N ASP A 51 7.26 10.37 -3.53
CA ASP A 51 6.37 11.54 -3.49
C ASP A 51 5.66 11.90 -4.81
N SER A 52 5.98 11.25 -5.94
CA SER A 52 5.35 11.55 -7.24
C SER A 52 3.92 10.98 -7.41
N TYR A 53 3.56 9.97 -6.60
CA TYR A 53 2.37 9.14 -6.84
C TYR A 53 1.24 9.27 -5.81
N TYR A 54 1.40 10.09 -4.77
CA TYR A 54 0.39 10.18 -3.71
C TYR A 54 -0.96 10.70 -4.19
N ASN A 55 -0.95 11.65 -5.13
CA ASN A 55 -2.18 12.13 -5.74
C ASN A 55 -2.83 11.01 -6.57
N GLN A 56 -2.09 10.22 -7.35
CA GLN A 56 -2.69 9.17 -8.18
C GLN A 56 -3.45 8.10 -7.37
N PHE A 57 -2.96 7.78 -6.15
CA PHE A 57 -3.59 6.79 -5.26
C PHE A 57 -4.42 7.42 -4.12
N SER A 58 -4.76 8.69 -4.23
CA SER A 58 -5.59 9.38 -3.25
C SER A 58 -7.06 8.98 -3.36
N ARG A 59 -7.85 9.31 -2.33
CA ARG A 59 -9.26 8.90 -2.25
C ARG A 59 -10.12 9.55 -3.32
N GLU A 60 -9.78 10.75 -3.74
CA GLU A 60 -10.47 11.49 -4.81
C GLU A 60 -10.32 10.86 -6.19
N ASN A 61 -9.31 10.00 -6.38
CA ASN A 61 -9.04 9.32 -7.64
C ASN A 61 -9.56 7.86 -7.67
N VAL A 62 -10.26 7.42 -6.61
CA VAL A 62 -10.93 6.12 -6.56
C VAL A 62 -12.30 6.22 -7.23
N ARG A 63 -12.49 5.48 -8.34
CA ARG A 63 -13.76 5.40 -9.10
C ARG A 63 -14.65 4.25 -8.64
#